data_AF-A0A0D6PKA2-F1
#
_entry.id   AF-A0A0D6PKA2-F1
#
_cell.length_a   1.000
_cell.length_b   1.000
_cell.length_c   1.000
_cell.angle_alpha   90.00
_cell.angle_beta   90.00
_cell.angle_gamma   90.00
#
_symmetry.space_group_name_H-M   'P 1'
#
loop_
_entity.id
_entity.type
_entity.pdbx_description
1 polymer ?
#
loop_
_entity_poly.entity_id
_entity_poly.type
_entity_poly.pdbx_seq_one_letter_code
_entity_poly.pdbx_strand_id
1 'polypeptide(L)'
;MHRTHLPLLTWAHAIYLIVSSSKGISAVKLCEMLGISYPSAWHLEHRVRAMMAEANPILSGAVEIDEMYASAPPRKRVKSSRDQDDDDARPANRKGRGTLRPLVLVAAKRSGDVVAKVIPTHGKGAVATALVGAIDDTATVMTDAVLA
;
A
#
# COMPACT_ATOMS: atom_id res chain seq x y z
N MET A 1 17.59 -14.18 15.37
CA MET A 1 17.87 -12.85 15.96
C MET A 1 19.25 -12.87 16.61
N HIS A 2 20.32 -12.70 15.83
CA HIS A 2 21.70 -12.67 16.32
C HIS A 2 22.33 -11.36 15.82
N ARG A 3 23.19 -10.72 16.63
CA ARG A 3 23.80 -9.38 16.37
C ARG A 3 22.84 -8.18 16.32
N THR A 4 21.69 -8.22 17.00
CA THR A 4 20.85 -7.02 17.17
C THR A 4 21.20 -6.32 18.48
N HIS A 5 21.35 -5.00 18.46
CA HIS A 5 21.58 -4.20 19.67
C HIS A 5 20.31 -4.03 20.54
N LEU A 6 19.15 -4.51 20.07
CA LEU A 6 17.91 -4.49 20.82
C LEU A 6 17.76 -5.75 21.69
N PRO A 7 17.27 -5.62 22.94
CA PRO A 7 16.91 -6.76 23.77
C PRO A 7 15.89 -7.68 23.08
N LEU A 8 16.01 -8.99 23.32
CA LEU A 8 15.10 -9.99 22.75
C LEU A 8 13.64 -9.74 23.16
N LEU A 9 13.40 -9.26 24.38
CA LEU A 9 12.07 -8.93 24.87
C LEU A 9 11.41 -7.82 24.05
N THR A 10 12.19 -6.84 23.57
CA THR A 10 11.70 -5.77 22.69
C THR A 10 11.23 -6.33 21.35
N TRP A 11 11.96 -7.32 20.81
CA TRP A 11 11.53 -8.02 19.59
C TRP A 11 10.24 -8.80 19.79
N ALA A 12 10.13 -9.56 20.88
CA ALA A 12 8.93 -10.33 21.19
C ALA A 12 7.71 -9.42 21.37
N HIS A 13 7.88 -8.30 22.08
CA HIS A 13 6.82 -7.31 22.28
C HIS A 13 6.41 -6.66 20.94
N ALA A 14 7.37 -6.28 20.10
CA ALA A 14 7.07 -5.72 18.78
C ALA A 14 6.29 -6.69 17.88
N ILE A 15 6.68 -7.97 17.87
CA ILE A 15 5.98 -9.01 17.11
C ILE A 15 4.55 -9.16 17.61
N TYR A 16 4.35 -9.25 18.94
CA TYR A 16 3.02 -9.33 19.54
C TYR A 16 2.13 -8.15 19.12
N LEU A 17 2.63 -6.93 19.21
CA LEU A 17 1.88 -5.73 18.83
C LEU A 17 1.51 -5.73 17.35
N ILE A 18 2.43 -6.09 16.46
CA ILE A 18 2.19 -6.09 15.02
C ILE A 18 1.16 -7.17 14.64
N VAL A 19 1.31 -8.39 15.15
CA VAL A 19 0.46 -9.54 14.80
C VAL A 19 -0.95 -9.39 15.39
N SER A 20 -1.08 -8.80 16.58
CA SER A 20 -2.39 -8.58 17.22
C SER A 20 -3.20 -7.42 16.64
N SER A 21 -2.60 -6.58 15.79
CA SER A 21 -3.28 -5.43 15.19
C SER A 21 -3.98 -5.77 13.88
N SER A 22 -5.29 -5.55 13.82
CA SER A 22 -6.09 -5.74 12.59
C SER A 22 -5.80 -4.74 11.47
N LYS A 23 -5.17 -3.60 11.76
CA LYS A 23 -4.92 -2.51 10.79
C LYS A 23 -3.42 -2.27 10.53
N GLY A 24 -2.56 -3.12 11.10
CA GLY A 24 -1.12 -2.83 11.23
C GLY A 24 -0.83 -1.73 12.26
N ILE A 25 0.44 -1.49 12.52
CA ILE A 25 0.93 -0.45 13.45
C ILE A 25 1.95 0.40 12.71
N SER A 26 1.90 1.72 12.86
CA SER A 26 2.91 2.61 12.27
C SER A 26 4.18 2.65 13.11
N ALA A 27 5.33 2.90 12.48
CA ALA A 27 6.62 3.00 13.17
C ALA A 27 6.61 4.03 14.31
N VAL A 28 5.87 5.13 14.14
CA VAL A 28 5.70 6.16 15.18
C VAL A 28 4.95 5.58 16.38
N LYS A 29 3.86 4.84 16.15
CA LYS A 29 3.11 4.24 17.26
C LYS A 29 3.89 3.12 17.93
N LEU A 30 4.63 2.33 17.16
CA LEU A 30 5.49 1.28 17.68
C LEU A 30 6.64 1.87 18.54
N CYS A 31 7.22 2.98 18.09
CA CYS A 31 8.21 3.76 18.84
C CYS A 31 7.66 4.23 20.19
N GLU A 32 6.46 4.81 20.20
CA GLU A 32 5.77 5.25 21.43
C GLU A 32 5.51 4.09 22.39
N MET A 33 5.00 2.96 21.88
CA MET A 33 4.65 1.80 22.70
C MET A 33 5.86 1.05 23.28
N LEU A 34 6.98 1.02 22.56
CA LEU A 34 8.19 0.30 22.97
C LEU A 34 9.21 1.19 23.69
N GLY A 35 9.06 2.51 23.64
CA GLY A 35 10.01 3.46 24.23
C GLY A 35 11.39 3.44 23.55
N ILE A 36 11.46 3.10 22.26
CA ILE A 36 12.70 3.05 21.46
C ILE A 36 12.77 4.22 20.48
N SER A 37 13.92 4.44 19.84
CA SER A 37 14.03 5.48 18.81
C SER A 37 13.22 5.13 17.55
N TYR A 38 12.70 6.15 16.86
CA TYR A 38 11.94 5.97 15.61
C TYR A 38 12.70 5.14 14.55
N PRO A 39 14.00 5.37 14.26
CA PRO A 39 14.72 4.55 13.29
C PRO A 39 14.78 3.07 13.68
N SER A 40 14.88 2.78 14.99
CA SER A 40 14.88 1.41 15.51
C SER A 40 13.51 0.77 15.35
N ALA A 41 12.43 1.49 15.68
CA ALA A 41 11.06 1.02 15.49
C ALA A 41 10.76 0.74 14.03
N TRP A 42 11.15 1.65 13.13
CA TRP A 42 10.99 1.49 11.68
C TRP A 42 11.73 0.24 11.18
N HIS A 43 13.00 0.06 11.56
CA HIS A 43 13.78 -1.10 11.16
C HIS A 43 13.20 -2.42 11.69
N LEU A 44 12.74 -2.41 12.94
CA LEU A 44 12.13 -3.55 13.62
C LEU A 44 10.82 -3.96 12.93
N GLU A 45 9.92 -2.99 12.73
CA GLU A 45 8.64 -3.19 12.06
C GLU A 45 8.81 -3.75 10.65
N HIS A 46 9.70 -3.17 9.85
CA HIS A 46 9.96 -3.64 8.49
C HIS A 46 10.42 -5.09 8.45
N ARG A 47 11.26 -5.53 9.40
CA ARG A 47 11.73 -6.91 9.46
C ARG A 47 10.63 -7.86 9.91
N VAL A 48 9.81 -7.47 10.87
CA VAL A 48 8.66 -8.28 11.30
C VAL A 48 7.69 -8.46 10.14
N ARG A 49 7.31 -7.37 9.45
CA ARG A 49 6.43 -7.43 8.27
C ARG A 49 7.02 -8.28 7.14
N ALA A 50 8.33 -8.20 6.91
CA ALA A 50 9.01 -9.04 5.92
C ALA A 50 8.98 -10.53 6.31
N MET A 51 9.11 -10.87 7.60
CA MET A 51 8.97 -12.25 8.09
C MET A 51 7.54 -12.78 7.99
N MET A 52 6.54 -11.88 8.07
CA MET A 52 5.12 -12.21 7.92
C MET A 52 4.65 -12.22 6.46
N ALA A 53 5.47 -11.78 5.52
CA ALA A 53 5.08 -11.72 4.13
C ALA A 53 4.89 -13.14 3.58
N GLU A 54 3.66 -13.49 3.24
CA GLU A 54 3.34 -14.75 2.57
C GLU A 54 3.68 -14.66 1.08
N ALA A 55 3.87 -15.81 0.44
CA ALA A 55 3.99 -15.88 -1.00
C ALA A 55 2.70 -15.33 -1.64
N ASN A 56 2.82 -14.60 -2.77
CA ASN A 56 1.65 -14.06 -3.46
C ASN A 56 0.65 -15.19 -3.77
N PRO A 57 -0.53 -15.20 -3.13
CA PRO A 57 -1.47 -16.29 -3.30
C PRO A 57 -2.12 -16.23 -4.69
N ILE A 58 -2.49 -17.40 -5.23
CA ILE A 58 -3.33 -17.48 -6.42
C ILE A 58 -4.78 -17.39 -5.96
N LEU A 59 -5.47 -16.33 -6.36
CA LEU A 59 -6.85 -16.05 -5.98
C LEU A 59 -7.81 -16.90 -6.83
N SER A 60 -8.73 -17.59 -6.18
CA SER A 60 -9.73 -18.46 -6.81
C SER A 60 -11.15 -18.14 -6.34
N GLY A 61 -12.15 -18.56 -7.12
CA GLY A 61 -13.57 -18.31 -6.82
C GLY A 61 -13.98 -16.88 -7.24
N ALA A 62 -14.73 -16.18 -6.39
CA ALA A 62 -15.14 -14.80 -6.67
C ALA A 62 -14.05 -13.80 -6.24
N VAL A 63 -13.50 -13.08 -7.22
CA VAL A 63 -12.43 -12.09 -7.02
C VAL A 63 -12.94 -10.71 -7.42
N GLU A 64 -12.91 -9.77 -6.49
CA GLU A 64 -13.22 -8.37 -6.69
C GLU A 64 -11.93 -7.60 -7.01
N ILE A 65 -11.96 -6.77 -8.03
CA ILE A 65 -10.81 -6.00 -8.50
C ILE A 65 -11.12 -4.52 -8.44
N ASP A 66 -10.19 -3.75 -7.88
CA ASP A 66 -10.26 -2.30 -7.77
C ASP A 66 -8.91 -1.65 -8.05
N GLU A 67 -8.92 -0.38 -8.46
CA GLU A 67 -7.75 0.41 -8.80
C GLU A 67 -7.71 1.70 -7.97
N MET A 68 -6.60 1.93 -7.27
CA MET A 68 -6.42 3.14 -6.48
C MET A 68 -5.08 3.83 -6.75
N TYR A 69 -5.06 5.15 -6.66
CA TYR A 69 -3.80 5.89 -6.55
C TYR A 69 -3.30 5.86 -5.12
N ALA A 70 -2.16 5.21 -4.87
CA ALA A 70 -1.49 5.22 -3.57
C ALA A 70 -0.81 6.59 -3.33
N SER A 71 -0.73 7.05 -2.07
CA SER A 71 -0.23 8.37 -1.62
C SER A 71 -1.30 9.45 -1.48
N ALA A 72 -0.98 10.52 -0.74
CA ALA A 72 -1.88 11.65 -0.53
C ALA A 72 -2.14 12.43 -1.84
N PRO A 73 -3.35 12.96 -2.05
CA PRO A 73 -3.61 13.88 -3.15
C PRO A 73 -2.69 15.10 -3.08
N PRO A 74 -2.33 15.69 -4.23
CA PRO A 74 -1.56 16.93 -4.26
C PRO A 74 -2.29 18.03 -3.49
N ARG A 75 -1.56 18.67 -2.57
CA ARG A 75 -2.05 19.84 -1.82
C ARG A 75 -1.87 21.09 -2.69
N LYS A 76 -2.87 21.98 -2.70
CA LYS A 76 -2.74 23.31 -3.32
C LYS A 76 -1.61 24.03 -2.59
N ARG A 77 -0.61 24.52 -3.33
CA ARG A 77 0.43 25.36 -2.73
C ARG A 77 -0.24 26.62 -2.18
N VAL A 78 0.15 27.03 -0.97
CA VAL A 78 -0.20 28.35 -0.46
C VAL A 78 0.53 29.36 -1.32
N LYS A 79 -0.21 30.21 -2.03
CA LYS A 79 0.35 31.29 -2.87
C LYS A 79 1.13 32.23 -1.95
N SER A 80 2.38 32.55 -2.29
CA SER A 80 3.09 33.54 -1.49
C SER A 80 2.49 34.91 -1.79
N SER A 81 2.52 35.84 -0.82
CA SER A 81 1.99 37.21 -1.02
C SER A 81 2.72 38.01 -2.10
N ARG A 82 3.82 37.47 -2.65
CA ARG A 82 4.65 38.06 -3.71
C ARG A 82 4.27 37.56 -5.10
N ASP A 83 3.46 36.51 -5.21
CA ASP A 83 2.97 36.00 -6.49
C ASP A 83 1.69 36.78 -6.85
N GLN A 84 1.85 37.97 -7.44
CA GLN A 84 0.74 38.86 -7.86
C GLN A 84 0.16 38.53 -9.25
N ASP A 85 0.67 37.51 -9.93
CA ASP A 85 0.16 37.13 -11.26
C ASP A 85 -1.07 36.24 -11.14
N ASP A 86 -2.15 36.61 -11.84
CA ASP A 86 -3.42 35.86 -11.97
C ASP A 86 -3.28 34.59 -12.83
N ASP A 87 -2.07 34.29 -13.33
CA ASP A 87 -1.74 32.99 -13.91
C ASP A 87 -1.61 31.94 -12.79
N ASP A 88 -2.76 31.36 -12.42
CA ASP A 88 -2.84 30.17 -11.57
C ASP A 88 -2.09 29.02 -12.28
N ALA A 89 -0.79 28.91 -12.02
CA ALA A 89 0.01 27.79 -12.49
C ALA A 89 -0.67 26.49 -12.05
N ARG A 90 -1.11 25.69 -13.03
CA ARG A 90 -1.78 24.41 -12.77
C ARG A 90 -0.95 23.62 -11.76
N PRO A 91 -1.57 23.03 -10.71
CA PRO A 91 -0.81 22.25 -9.74
C PRO A 91 0.00 21.17 -10.47
N ALA A 92 1.30 21.07 -10.15
CA ALA A 92 2.25 20.16 -10.82
C ALA A 92 1.77 18.70 -10.84
N ASN A 93 0.91 18.33 -9.89
CA ASN A 93 0.16 17.09 -9.90
C ASN A 93 -1.33 17.39 -10.06
N ARG A 94 -1.92 16.86 -11.14
CA ARG A 94 -3.38 16.87 -11.35
C ARG A 94 -4.06 16.04 -10.25
N LYS A 95 -5.34 16.30 -9.99
CA LYS A 95 -6.18 15.40 -9.19
C LYS A 95 -6.83 14.39 -10.16
N GLY A 96 -6.97 13.13 -9.74
CA GLY A 96 -7.59 12.08 -10.55
C GLY A 96 -6.63 11.40 -11.53
N ARG A 97 -7.07 11.10 -12.76
CA ARG A 97 -6.25 10.40 -13.77
C ARG A 97 -5.06 11.24 -14.24
N GLY A 98 -3.93 10.59 -14.49
CA GLY A 98 -2.69 11.25 -14.93
C GLY A 98 -1.93 11.96 -13.80
N THR A 99 -2.14 11.55 -12.55
CA THR A 99 -1.25 11.93 -11.44
C THR A 99 0.08 11.19 -11.55
N LEU A 100 1.14 11.75 -10.94
CA LEU A 100 2.40 11.02 -10.71
C LEU A 100 2.33 10.03 -9.53
N ARG A 101 1.13 9.77 -8.99
CA ARG A 101 0.95 8.85 -7.87
C ARG A 101 0.98 7.41 -8.41
N PRO A 102 1.61 6.46 -7.69
CA PRO A 102 1.56 5.06 -8.07
C PRO A 102 0.12 4.59 -8.18
N LEU A 103 -0.26 4.03 -9.33
CA LEU A 103 -1.53 3.35 -9.51
C LEU A 103 -1.38 1.90 -9.06
N VAL A 104 -2.24 1.46 -8.15
CA VAL A 104 -2.21 0.14 -7.54
C VAL A 104 -3.50 -0.57 -7.88
N LEU A 105 -3.37 -1.74 -8.49
CA LEU A 105 -4.44 -2.71 -8.68
C LEU A 105 -4.51 -3.59 -7.42
N VAL A 106 -5.70 -3.72 -6.86
CA VAL A 106 -5.99 -4.65 -5.76
C VAL A 106 -6.97 -5.69 -6.26
N ALA A 107 -6.61 -6.95 -6.15
CA ALA A 107 -7.50 -8.08 -6.37
C ALA A 107 -7.73 -8.78 -5.03
N ALA A 108 -8.99 -8.94 -4.64
CA ALA A 108 -9.37 -9.52 -3.35
C ALA A 108 -10.35 -10.67 -3.56
N LYS A 109 -10.02 -11.84 -3.03
CA LYS A 109 -10.98 -12.93 -2.89
C LYS A 109 -11.97 -12.55 -1.80
N ARG A 110 -13.28 -12.75 -2.03
CA ARG A 110 -14.29 -12.48 -1.01
C ARG A 110 -13.96 -13.26 0.28
N SER A 111 -13.76 -12.53 1.37
CA SER A 111 -13.42 -13.08 2.69
C SER A 111 -12.15 -13.95 2.71
N GLY A 112 -11.15 -13.59 1.90
CA GLY A 112 -9.90 -14.33 1.85
C GLY A 112 -8.72 -13.45 1.44
N ASP A 113 -7.83 -14.06 0.67
CA ASP A 113 -6.55 -13.47 0.33
C ASP A 113 -6.67 -12.27 -0.61
N VAL A 114 -5.67 -11.39 -0.54
CA VAL A 114 -5.59 -10.16 -1.32
C VAL A 114 -4.23 -10.07 -1.99
N VAL A 115 -4.22 -9.68 -3.25
CA VAL A 115 -3.01 -9.38 -4.03
C VAL A 115 -3.07 -7.93 -4.47
N ALA A 116 -1.99 -7.19 -4.24
CA ALA A 116 -1.84 -5.82 -4.72
C ALA A 116 -0.61 -5.70 -5.63
N LYS A 117 -0.77 -5.05 -6.78
CA LYS A 117 0.32 -4.81 -7.74
C LYS A 117 0.28 -3.38 -8.25
N VAL A 118 1.45 -2.77 -8.42
CA VAL A 118 1.56 -1.46 -9.07
C VAL A 118 1.39 -1.65 -10.58
N ILE A 119 0.49 -0.87 -11.19
CA ILE A 119 0.21 -0.90 -12.63
C ILE A 119 0.51 0.48 -13.26
N PRO A 120 0.94 0.52 -14.53
CA PRO A 120 1.30 1.79 -15.18
C PRO A 120 0.08 2.61 -15.63
N THR A 121 -1.04 1.95 -15.96
CA THR A 121 -2.24 2.60 -16.53
C THR A 121 -3.51 1.82 -16.15
N HIS A 122 -4.66 2.49 -16.23
CA HIS A 122 -6.01 1.88 -16.11
C HIS A 122 -6.41 1.05 -17.35
N GLY A 123 -5.48 0.76 -18.27
CA GLY A 123 -5.79 0.09 -19.53
C GLY A 123 -6.04 -1.40 -19.31
N LYS A 124 -7.05 -1.97 -19.98
CA LYS A 124 -7.38 -3.41 -19.89
C LYS A 124 -6.17 -4.33 -20.01
N GLY A 125 -5.25 -4.03 -20.93
CA GLY A 125 -4.02 -4.83 -21.11
C GLY A 125 -3.06 -4.78 -19.92
N ALA A 126 -2.92 -3.61 -19.27
CA ALA A 126 -2.07 -3.46 -18.08
C ALA A 126 -2.67 -4.20 -16.88
N VAL A 127 -4.00 -4.10 -16.71
CA VAL A 127 -4.75 -4.85 -15.70
C VAL A 127 -4.61 -6.34 -15.93
N ALA A 128 -4.93 -6.84 -17.14
CA ALA A 128 -4.82 -8.26 -17.47
C ALA A 128 -3.42 -8.80 -17.20
N THR A 129 -2.37 -8.08 -17.63
CA THR A 129 -0.97 -8.46 -17.39
C THR A 129 -0.64 -8.53 -15.89
N ALA A 130 -1.17 -7.62 -15.08
CA ALA A 130 -0.97 -7.64 -13.64
C ALA A 130 -1.67 -8.83 -12.98
N LEU A 131 -2.80 -9.30 -13.52
CA LEU A 131 -3.56 -10.42 -12.98
C LEU A 131 -3.00 -11.79 -13.38
N VAL A 132 -2.17 -11.86 -14.43
CA VAL A 132 -1.47 -13.10 -14.81
C VAL A 132 -0.69 -13.66 -13.62
N GLY A 133 -0.96 -14.94 -13.30
CA GLY A 133 -0.35 -15.66 -12.19
C GLY A 133 -0.81 -15.22 -10.80
N ALA A 134 -1.76 -14.28 -10.69
CA ALA A 134 -2.39 -13.88 -9.43
C ALA A 134 -3.82 -14.40 -9.28
N ILE A 135 -4.46 -14.78 -10.39
CA ILE A 135 -5.84 -15.29 -10.42
C ILE A 135 -5.83 -16.67 -11.10
N ASP A 136 -6.61 -17.60 -10.55
CA ASP A 136 -6.88 -18.92 -11.13
C ASP A 136 -7.78 -18.80 -12.37
N ASP A 137 -7.54 -19.62 -13.40
CA ASP A 137 -8.27 -19.55 -14.68
C ASP A 137 -9.78 -19.82 -14.54
N THR A 138 -10.23 -20.44 -13.44
CA THR A 138 -11.65 -20.71 -13.15
C THR A 138 -12.31 -19.62 -12.31
N ALA A 139 -11.55 -18.61 -11.85
CA ALA A 139 -12.07 -17.55 -11.01
C ALA A 139 -13.06 -16.64 -11.78
N THR A 140 -14.11 -16.23 -11.08
CA THR A 140 -15.05 -15.22 -11.58
C THR A 140 -14.57 -13.86 -11.09
N VAL A 141 -14.21 -12.99 -12.04
CA VAL A 141 -13.70 -11.65 -11.77
C VAL A 141 -14.83 -10.63 -11.82
N MET A 142 -14.90 -9.76 -10.82
CA MET A 142 -15.85 -8.65 -10.72
C MET A 142 -15.10 -7.33 -10.61
N THR A 143 -15.51 -6.34 -11.39
CA THR A 143 -14.93 -4.97 -11.39
C THR A 143 -16.06 -3.97 -11.62
N ASP A 144 -16.03 -2.84 -10.93
CA ASP A 144 -17.02 -1.76 -11.08
C ASP A 144 -16.77 -0.91 -12.34
N ALA A 145 -15.51 -0.86 -12.80
CA ALA A 145 -15.15 -0.35 -14.10
C ALA A 145 -15.69 -1.31 -15.16
N VAL A 146 -16.76 -0.91 -15.85
CA VAL A 146 -17.31 -1.62 -17.01
C VAL A 146 -16.14 -1.97 -17.93
N LEU A 147 -15.86 -3.26 -18.10
CA LEU A 147 -14.93 -3.80 -19.08
C LEU A 147 -15.50 -3.61 -20.51
N ALA A 148 -16.00 -2.42 -20.86
CA ALA A 148 -16.45 -2.05 -22.19
C ALA A 148 -15.26 -1.87 -23.13
#